data_AF-A0A1S3Z7W7-F1
#
_entry.id   AF-A0A1S3Z7W7-F1
#
_cell.length_a   1.000
_cell.length_b   1.000
_cell.length_c   1.000
_cell.angle_alpha   90.00
_cell.angle_beta   90.00
_cell.angle_gamma   90.00
#
_symmetry.space_group_name_H-M   'P 1'
#
loop_
_entity.id
_entity.type
_entity.pdbx_description
1 polymer ?
#
loop_
_entity_poly.entity_id
_entity_poly.type
_entity_poly.pdbx_seq_one_letter_code
_entity_poly.pdbx_strand_id
1 'polypeptide(L)'
;MQSSISLSLSSPSTIRRSDCSAAVSNANVNSLTPRSLRFCGLRREAFDFKSLNSSLSTHFQSSTTRRFCSNRIAASLGGNGAPSKAFDYDLVIIGAGVGGHGAALHAVEKGLKTAIIEGDVVGGTCVNRGCVPSKALLAVSGRMRELQNEQHMKSFGLQVAAAGYDRQGVADHANNLASKIRSNLTNSMKALGVDILTGFGTILGPQKVKYGDTVITAKDIIIATGSVPSVPKGIEVDGKTVITSDHALKLESIPQWIAIVGSGYIGLEFSDVYTALGSEVTFVEALDQLMPGFDPEIGKLAQRVLINPRKIDYHTGVFASKITPAKDGKPVTIELIDAKTKELKDTLEVDAALIATGRAPFTQGLGLENINVQTQRGFVPVDERMCVIDANGELVPHLYCIGDANGKMMLAHAASAQGISVVEQVTGKDHILNHLSIPAACFTHPEISMVGLTEPQAREKAEKEGFEIGIAKTSFKANTKALAENEGEGLAKLIYRPDNGEILGVHIFGMHAADLIHEASNAIAMGTRIQDIKFAVHAHPTLSEVIDELFKAAKVKANTSSPVAESVAA
;
A
#
# COMPACT_ATOMS: atom_id res chain seq x y z
N MET A 1 58.88 -31.12 -19.36
CA MET A 1 60.01 -30.49 -20.08
C MET A 1 59.83 -28.98 -20.00
N GLN A 2 60.86 -28.26 -19.55
CA GLN A 2 60.96 -26.82 -19.25
C GLN A 2 60.09 -26.35 -18.07
N SER A 3 60.49 -26.29 -16.79
CA SER A 3 61.65 -25.68 -16.10
C SER A 3 61.88 -24.21 -16.47
N SER A 4 61.53 -23.26 -15.60
CA SER A 4 62.49 -22.77 -14.59
C SER A 4 61.83 -21.99 -13.44
N ILE A 5 62.50 -22.12 -12.29
CA ILE A 5 62.23 -21.58 -10.96
C ILE A 5 63.00 -20.26 -10.79
N SER A 6 62.47 -19.27 -10.07
CA SER A 6 63.17 -18.63 -8.94
C SER A 6 62.28 -17.66 -8.15
N LEU A 7 62.37 -17.81 -6.82
CA LEU A 7 61.80 -17.03 -5.75
C LEU A 7 62.72 -15.83 -5.39
N SER A 8 62.17 -14.72 -4.87
CA SER A 8 62.34 -14.31 -3.45
C SER A 8 61.97 -12.84 -3.14
N LEU A 9 61.05 -12.70 -2.18
CA LEU A 9 60.91 -11.77 -1.04
C LEU A 9 61.79 -10.49 -0.95
N SER A 10 61.15 -9.32 -0.69
CA SER A 10 61.12 -8.63 0.63
C SER A 10 60.66 -7.15 0.55
N SER A 11 59.82 -6.75 1.51
CA SER A 11 59.21 -5.43 1.76
C SER A 11 60.20 -4.45 2.47
N PRO A 12 59.77 -3.32 3.07
CA PRO A 12 59.09 -2.11 2.57
C PRO A 12 59.95 -0.84 2.81
N SER A 13 59.61 0.31 2.21
CA SER A 13 60.22 1.60 2.58
C SER A 13 59.19 2.70 2.85
N THR A 14 59.31 3.25 4.05
CA THR A 14 58.67 4.42 4.65
C THR A 14 59.42 5.69 4.27
N ILE A 15 58.72 6.77 3.87
CA ILE A 15 59.23 8.16 3.95
C ILE A 15 58.10 9.10 4.41
N ARG A 16 58.53 10.12 5.16
CA ARG A 16 57.86 10.97 6.14
C ARG A 16 57.15 12.21 5.57
N ARG A 17 56.20 12.69 6.38
CA ARG A 17 55.73 14.06 6.69
C ARG A 17 56.49 15.27 6.11
N SER A 18 55.71 16.29 5.76
CA SER A 18 56.02 17.69 6.12
C SER A 18 54.74 18.49 6.39
N ASP A 19 54.67 19.07 7.58
CA ASP A 19 53.73 20.10 8.02
C ASP A 19 53.96 21.43 7.28
N CYS A 20 52.91 22.24 7.10
CA CYS A 20 52.99 23.70 7.15
C CYS A 20 51.64 24.31 7.50
N SER A 21 51.57 24.85 8.71
CA SER A 21 50.57 25.78 9.24
C SER A 21 50.90 27.22 8.85
N ALA A 22 49.91 28.03 8.46
CA ALA A 22 49.90 29.47 8.72
C ALA A 22 48.46 30.00 8.72
N ALA A 23 48.09 30.64 9.83
CA ALA A 23 46.90 31.46 9.99
C ALA A 23 47.08 32.84 9.34
N VAL A 24 45.97 33.56 9.10
CA VAL A 24 45.70 34.94 9.62
C VAL A 24 44.53 35.62 8.88
N SER A 25 43.51 35.96 9.68
CA SER A 25 42.60 37.13 9.72
C SER A 25 41.67 37.56 8.56
N ASN A 26 40.39 37.72 8.96
CA ASN A 26 39.46 38.85 8.78
C ASN A 26 39.44 39.65 7.47
N ALA A 27 38.27 39.68 6.81
CA ALA A 27 37.50 40.91 6.53
C ALA A 27 36.11 40.60 5.96
N ASN A 28 35.06 41.12 6.63
CA ASN A 28 33.77 41.45 6.03
C ASN A 28 33.96 42.59 5.01
N VAL A 29 33.38 42.53 3.81
CA VAL A 29 32.63 43.63 3.16
C VAL A 29 31.69 43.07 2.07
N ASN A 30 30.49 43.62 2.10
CA ASN A 30 29.32 43.56 1.22
C ASN A 30 29.49 43.44 -0.31
N SER A 31 28.45 42.83 -0.89
CA SER A 31 27.70 43.21 -2.12
C SER A 31 28.45 43.39 -3.44
N LEU A 32 28.03 42.64 -4.47
CA LEU A 32 27.49 43.15 -5.74
C LEU A 32 27.31 42.00 -6.76
N THR A 33 26.07 41.78 -7.16
CA THR A 33 25.68 41.27 -8.50
C THR A 33 24.97 42.44 -9.23
N PRO A 34 24.66 42.37 -10.54
CA PRO A 34 25.06 41.42 -11.58
C PRO A 34 25.56 42.11 -12.88
N ARG A 35 26.14 41.35 -13.82
CA ARG A 35 26.19 41.75 -15.24
C ARG A 35 25.59 40.69 -16.16
N SER A 36 24.61 41.20 -16.90
CA SER A 36 23.90 40.72 -18.08
C SER A 36 24.72 40.03 -19.16
N LEU A 37 24.13 39.00 -19.79
CA LEU A 37 24.21 38.76 -21.23
C LEU A 37 22.80 38.44 -21.77
N ARG A 38 22.44 39.13 -22.87
CA ARG A 38 21.21 38.98 -23.66
C ARG A 38 21.45 37.99 -24.81
N PHE A 39 20.43 37.26 -25.25
CA PHE A 39 19.95 37.30 -26.66
C PHE A 39 18.55 36.65 -26.81
N CYS A 40 17.81 37.19 -27.79
CA CYS A 40 16.42 36.97 -28.27
C CYS A 40 15.87 35.53 -28.25
N GLY A 41 14.56 35.26 -28.21
CA GLY A 41 13.36 36.09 -28.36
C GLY A 41 12.28 35.27 -29.09
N LEU A 42 11.04 35.25 -28.58
CA LEU A 42 9.82 34.94 -29.32
C LEU A 42 8.60 35.45 -28.51
N ARG A 43 7.63 36.00 -29.24
CA ARG A 43 6.55 36.90 -28.80
C ARG A 43 5.50 36.23 -27.88
N ARG A 44 5.01 37.02 -26.91
CA ARG A 44 3.68 36.86 -26.28
C ARG A 44 2.85 38.08 -26.68
N GLU A 45 1.73 37.87 -27.36
CA GLU A 45 0.69 38.88 -27.52
C GLU A 45 -0.49 38.52 -26.60
N ALA A 46 -0.90 39.52 -25.83
CA ALA A 46 -1.98 39.49 -24.87
C ALA A 46 -3.27 39.98 -25.55
N PHE A 47 -4.39 39.34 -25.25
CA PHE A 47 -5.72 39.88 -25.55
C PHE A 47 -6.45 40.22 -24.25
N ASP A 48 -6.57 41.53 -24.03
CA ASP A 48 -7.53 42.18 -23.16
C ASP A 48 -8.97 41.86 -23.63
N PHE A 49 -9.85 41.50 -22.71
CA PHE A 49 -11.28 41.64 -22.91
C PHE A 49 -11.90 42.37 -21.72
N LYS A 50 -12.21 43.64 -21.95
CA LYS A 50 -13.10 44.45 -21.11
C LYS A 50 -14.55 44.20 -21.51
N SER A 51 -15.36 44.06 -20.47
CA SER A 51 -16.82 44.18 -20.46
C SER A 51 -17.32 45.41 -21.21
N LEU A 52 -18.37 45.25 -22.03
CA LEU A 52 -19.29 46.32 -22.39
C LEU A 52 -20.68 45.74 -22.71
N ASN A 53 -21.66 46.22 -21.94
CA ASN A 53 -23.08 46.13 -22.22
C ASN A 53 -23.44 46.96 -23.46
N SER A 54 -24.27 46.44 -24.35
CA SER A 54 -25.22 47.27 -25.10
C SER A 54 -26.42 46.46 -25.57
N SER A 55 -27.58 46.91 -25.10
CA SER A 55 -28.92 46.62 -25.57
C SER A 55 -29.10 46.92 -27.06
N LEU A 56 -29.85 46.07 -27.77
CA LEU A 56 -30.73 46.50 -28.86
C LEU A 56 -31.88 45.51 -29.03
N SER A 57 -33.07 46.08 -28.94
CA SER A 57 -34.40 45.49 -29.05
C SER A 57 -34.78 45.21 -30.51
N THR A 58 -35.36 44.04 -30.77
CA THR A 58 -36.35 43.87 -31.85
C THR A 58 -37.46 42.92 -31.40
N HIS A 59 -38.68 43.43 -31.51
CA HIS A 59 -39.94 42.74 -31.33
C HIS A 59 -40.11 41.59 -32.33
N PHE A 60 -40.61 40.43 -31.87
CA PHE A 60 -41.69 39.73 -32.56
C PHE A 60 -42.51 38.90 -31.56
N GLN A 61 -43.81 39.15 -31.54
CA GLN A 61 -44.81 38.42 -30.77
C GLN A 61 -45.11 37.07 -31.42
N SER A 62 -45.32 36.02 -30.62
CA SER A 62 -46.40 35.06 -30.87
C SER A 62 -46.63 34.19 -29.63
N SER A 63 -47.91 34.12 -29.28
CA SER A 63 -48.58 33.43 -28.19
C SER A 63 -48.37 31.92 -28.12
N THR A 64 -48.29 31.36 -26.91
CA THR A 64 -49.32 30.42 -26.40
C THR A 64 -49.18 30.16 -24.90
N THR A 65 -50.24 30.47 -24.17
CA THR A 65 -50.54 30.11 -22.78
C THR A 65 -50.67 28.60 -22.59
N ARG A 66 -49.95 28.03 -21.61
CA ARG A 66 -50.43 26.85 -20.86
C ARG A 66 -50.19 27.03 -19.36
N ARG A 67 -51.29 26.78 -18.63
CA ARG A 67 -51.50 26.89 -17.19
C ARG A 67 -50.57 25.94 -16.42
N PHE A 68 -49.91 26.43 -15.39
CA PHE A 68 -49.40 25.58 -14.30
C PHE A 68 -50.53 25.44 -13.26
N CYS A 69 -51.13 24.26 -13.18
CA CYS A 69 -52.00 23.86 -12.09
C CYS A 69 -51.14 23.49 -10.87
N SER A 70 -51.33 24.22 -9.77
CA SER A 70 -50.84 23.84 -8.45
C SER A 70 -51.68 22.67 -7.91
N ASN A 71 -51.17 21.45 -7.99
CA ASN A 71 -51.77 20.32 -7.27
C ASN A 71 -51.25 20.31 -5.83
N ARG A 72 -52.12 20.73 -4.90
CA ARG A 72 -52.07 20.30 -3.50
C ARG A 72 -52.50 18.82 -3.46
N ILE A 73 -51.64 17.94 -2.97
CA ILE A 73 -52.04 16.61 -2.51
C ILE A 73 -51.64 16.50 -1.04
N ALA A 74 -52.64 16.13 -0.24
CA ALA A 74 -52.62 16.07 1.19
C ALA A 74 -51.67 14.98 1.72
N ALA A 75 -50.87 15.33 2.72
CA ALA A 75 -50.11 14.38 3.51
C ALA A 75 -51.06 13.65 4.47
N SER A 76 -51.16 12.34 4.35
CA SER A 76 -51.81 11.48 5.34
C SER A 76 -50.92 11.35 6.57
N LEU A 77 -51.30 12.03 7.66
CA LEU A 77 -50.81 11.78 9.00
C LEU A 77 -51.35 10.44 9.48
N GLY A 78 -50.46 9.49 9.80
CA GLY A 78 -50.84 8.18 10.32
C GLY A 78 -49.65 7.28 10.57
N GLY A 79 -48.90 7.56 11.63
CA GLY A 79 -47.82 6.71 12.13
C GLY A 79 -47.41 7.16 13.53
N ASN A 80 -47.83 6.40 14.53
CA ASN A 80 -47.80 6.73 15.95
C ASN A 80 -46.40 7.06 16.50
N GLY A 81 -46.29 8.29 17.01
CA GLY A 81 -45.54 8.72 18.20
C GLY A 81 -44.78 7.66 19.00
N ALA A 82 -43.57 7.36 18.57
CA ALA A 82 -42.42 7.29 19.47
C ALA A 82 -41.50 8.46 19.06
N PRO A 83 -40.97 9.28 19.99
CA PRO A 83 -39.94 10.24 19.62
C PRO A 83 -38.80 9.43 18.99
N SER A 84 -38.36 9.80 17.78
CA SER A 84 -37.16 9.20 17.21
C SER A 84 -36.08 9.34 18.28
N LYS A 85 -35.48 8.23 18.74
CA LYS A 85 -34.32 8.31 19.63
C LYS A 85 -33.33 9.26 18.96
N ALA A 86 -33.15 10.44 19.55
CA ALA A 86 -32.17 11.38 19.06
C ALA A 86 -30.81 10.79 19.45
N PHE A 87 -30.19 10.08 18.52
CA PHE A 87 -28.80 9.64 18.67
C PHE A 87 -27.90 10.87 18.68
N ASP A 88 -26.78 10.80 19.40
CA ASP A 88 -25.79 11.88 19.38
C ASP A 88 -25.19 12.05 17.99
N TYR A 89 -25.06 10.94 17.24
CA TYR A 89 -24.51 10.86 15.89
C TYR A 89 -25.32 9.93 14.99
N ASP A 90 -25.29 10.17 13.68
CA ASP A 90 -25.77 9.20 12.70
C ASP A 90 -24.76 8.05 12.56
N LEU A 91 -23.46 8.38 12.56
CA LEU A 91 -22.39 7.40 12.42
C LEU A 91 -21.26 7.67 13.41
N VAL A 92 -20.85 6.63 14.14
CA VAL A 92 -19.61 6.62 14.93
C VAL A 92 -18.63 5.60 14.36
N ILE A 93 -17.40 6.04 14.15
CA ILE A 93 -16.31 5.19 13.66
C ILE A 93 -15.27 5.04 14.77
N ILE A 94 -14.90 3.80 15.14
CA ILE A 94 -13.88 3.52 16.14
C ILE A 94 -12.55 3.22 15.44
N GLY A 95 -11.64 4.19 15.42
CA GLY A 95 -10.33 4.14 14.79
C GLY A 95 -10.19 5.12 13.63
N ALA A 96 -9.18 5.99 13.68
CA ALA A 96 -8.88 7.01 12.66
C ALA A 96 -7.71 6.61 11.74
N GLY A 97 -7.57 5.31 11.45
CA GLY A 97 -6.74 4.81 10.35
C GLY A 97 -7.29 5.21 8.98
N VAL A 98 -6.60 4.84 7.89
CA VAL A 98 -7.02 5.15 6.50
C VAL A 98 -8.45 4.67 6.21
N GLY A 99 -8.85 3.50 6.72
CA GLY A 99 -10.21 2.98 6.58
C GLY A 99 -11.27 3.85 7.25
N GLY A 100 -11.05 4.19 8.53
CA GLY A 100 -11.98 5.04 9.28
C GLY A 100 -12.01 6.48 8.76
N HIS A 101 -10.87 7.01 8.34
CA HIS A 101 -10.80 8.31 7.68
C HIS A 101 -11.60 8.34 6.38
N GLY A 102 -11.40 7.36 5.48
CA GLY A 102 -12.15 7.25 4.24
C GLY A 102 -13.66 7.12 4.46
N ALA A 103 -14.07 6.31 5.44
CA ALA A 103 -15.47 6.20 5.84
C ALA A 103 -16.03 7.54 6.35
N ALA A 104 -15.28 8.27 7.17
CA ALA A 104 -15.73 9.54 7.74
C ALA A 104 -15.93 10.63 6.68
N LEU A 105 -14.99 10.76 5.73
CA LEU A 105 -15.12 11.71 4.62
C LEU A 105 -16.37 11.42 3.78
N HIS A 106 -16.56 10.14 3.43
CA HIS A 106 -17.71 9.71 2.63
C HIS A 106 -19.03 9.89 3.39
N ALA A 107 -19.04 9.62 4.69
CA ALA A 107 -20.23 9.78 5.52
C ALA A 107 -20.72 11.23 5.57
N VAL A 108 -19.79 12.19 5.70
CA VAL A 108 -20.13 13.62 5.64
C VAL A 108 -20.63 14.01 4.25
N GLU A 109 -20.03 13.50 3.17
CA GLU A 109 -20.52 13.73 1.80
C GLU A 109 -21.98 13.27 1.64
N LYS A 110 -22.36 12.18 2.30
CA LYS A 110 -23.75 11.68 2.35
C LYS A 110 -24.66 12.41 3.34
N GLY A 111 -24.15 13.44 4.02
CA GLY A 111 -24.92 14.26 4.96
C GLY A 111 -25.11 13.66 6.35
N LEU A 112 -24.31 12.65 6.73
CA LEU A 112 -24.39 12.04 8.06
C LEU A 112 -23.63 12.86 9.10
N LYS A 113 -24.26 13.10 10.26
CA LYS A 113 -23.57 13.63 11.43
C LYS A 113 -22.60 12.57 11.98
N THR A 114 -21.31 12.79 11.79
CA THR A 114 -20.29 11.75 11.96
C THR A 114 -19.27 12.11 13.05
N ALA A 115 -18.94 11.14 13.91
CA ALA A 115 -17.81 11.21 14.82
C ALA A 115 -16.82 10.06 14.59
N ILE A 116 -15.55 10.33 14.88
CA ILE A 116 -14.48 9.33 14.87
C ILE A 116 -13.79 9.30 16.23
N ILE A 117 -13.66 8.11 16.81
CA ILE A 117 -12.99 7.89 18.09
C ILE A 117 -11.57 7.39 17.81
N GLU A 118 -10.55 8.06 18.34
CA GLU A 118 -9.14 7.70 18.14
C GLU A 118 -8.38 7.68 19.48
N GLY A 119 -7.75 6.53 19.79
CA GLY A 119 -7.08 6.29 21.07
C GLY A 119 -5.56 6.54 21.08
N ASP A 120 -4.92 6.59 19.91
CA ASP A 120 -3.50 6.90 19.73
C ASP A 120 -3.34 8.16 18.87
N VAL A 121 -3.21 7.99 17.55
CA VAL A 121 -2.88 9.08 16.64
C VAL A 121 -3.60 8.94 15.30
N VAL A 122 -4.18 10.04 14.83
CA VAL A 122 -4.88 10.11 13.53
C VAL A 122 -3.97 9.63 12.40
N GLY A 123 -4.56 8.89 11.46
CA GLY A 123 -3.87 8.22 10.36
C GLY A 123 -3.53 6.75 10.66
N GLY A 124 -3.62 6.33 11.93
CA GLY A 124 -3.41 4.95 12.38
C GLY A 124 -2.07 4.37 11.91
N THR A 125 -2.04 3.05 11.70
CA THR A 125 -0.83 2.32 11.29
C THR A 125 -0.27 2.83 9.97
N CYS A 126 -1.07 2.95 8.92
CA CYS A 126 -0.59 3.25 7.57
C CYS A 126 0.21 4.57 7.50
N VAL A 127 -0.28 5.64 8.12
CA VAL A 127 0.34 6.96 8.07
C VAL A 127 1.52 7.07 9.03
N ASN A 128 1.41 6.52 10.23
CA ASN A 128 2.37 6.78 11.30
C ASN A 128 3.44 5.69 11.44
N ARG A 129 3.10 4.44 11.10
CA ARG A 129 3.90 3.24 11.40
C ARG A 129 3.82 2.18 10.29
N GLY A 130 3.64 2.62 9.04
CA GLY A 130 3.35 1.72 7.93
C GLY A 130 3.73 2.32 6.58
N CYS A 131 2.78 2.33 5.65
CA CYS A 131 3.01 2.63 4.24
C CYS A 131 3.69 3.99 4.01
N VAL A 132 3.24 5.07 4.65
CA VAL A 132 3.78 6.41 4.37
C VAL A 132 5.28 6.52 4.68
N PRO A 133 5.75 6.22 5.90
CA PRO A 133 7.18 6.24 6.19
C PRO A 133 7.94 5.13 5.44
N SER A 134 7.36 3.93 5.22
CA SER A 134 8.08 2.88 4.49
C SER A 134 8.35 3.26 3.04
N LYS A 135 7.38 3.91 2.36
CA LYS A 135 7.54 4.39 0.98
C LYS A 135 8.54 5.53 0.89
N ALA A 136 8.64 6.38 1.91
CA ALA A 136 9.70 7.40 1.99
C ALA A 136 11.10 6.77 2.10
N LEU A 137 11.25 5.72 2.90
CA LEU A 137 12.52 4.98 3.02
C LEU A 137 12.86 4.24 1.72
N LEU A 138 11.87 3.63 1.07
CA LEU A 138 12.05 2.96 -0.23
C LEU A 138 12.43 3.95 -1.35
N ALA A 139 11.84 5.15 -1.37
CA ALA A 139 12.24 6.17 -2.32
C ALA A 139 13.75 6.51 -2.20
N VAL A 140 14.27 6.54 -0.97
CA VAL A 140 15.72 6.68 -0.73
C VAL A 140 16.48 5.43 -1.16
N SER A 141 16.00 4.23 -0.82
CA SER A 141 16.67 2.97 -1.17
C SER A 141 16.82 2.80 -2.68
N GLY A 142 15.77 3.11 -3.45
CA GLY A 142 15.78 3.07 -4.91
C GLY A 142 16.84 4.00 -5.50
N ARG A 143 16.89 5.25 -5.05
CA ARG A 143 17.92 6.21 -5.50
C ARG A 143 19.33 5.80 -5.08
N MET A 144 19.49 5.27 -3.88
CA MET A 144 20.79 4.80 -3.43
C MET A 144 21.29 3.63 -4.27
N ARG A 145 20.41 2.68 -4.63
CA ARG A 145 20.73 1.57 -5.54
C ARG A 145 21.13 2.05 -6.92
N GLU A 146 20.38 3.00 -7.48
CA GLU A 146 20.67 3.62 -8.77
C GLU A 146 22.07 4.24 -8.77
N LEU A 147 22.37 5.05 -7.74
CA LEU A 147 23.67 5.71 -7.58
C LEU A 147 24.83 4.71 -7.35
N GLN A 148 24.57 3.59 -6.67
CA GLN A 148 25.56 2.54 -6.41
C GLN A 148 25.78 1.62 -7.63
N ASN A 149 24.86 1.58 -8.58
CA ASN A 149 24.96 0.71 -9.75
C ASN A 149 25.85 1.35 -10.83
N GLU A 150 27.17 1.29 -10.61
CA GLU A 150 28.15 1.88 -11.52
C GLU A 150 28.03 1.37 -12.96
N GLN A 151 27.73 0.08 -13.15
CA GLN A 151 27.62 -0.50 -14.48
C GLN A 151 26.45 0.10 -15.25
N HIS A 152 25.31 0.25 -14.59
CA HIS A 152 24.12 0.86 -15.17
C HIS A 152 24.30 2.36 -15.42
N MET A 153 24.88 3.11 -14.48
CA MET A 153 25.21 4.53 -14.71
C MET A 153 26.17 4.72 -15.90
N LYS A 154 27.20 3.87 -16.00
CA LYS A 154 28.16 3.90 -17.12
C LYS A 154 27.49 3.56 -18.46
N SER A 155 26.47 2.70 -18.49
CA SER A 155 25.75 2.41 -19.74
C SER A 155 24.95 3.61 -20.26
N PHE A 156 24.63 4.59 -19.41
CA PHE A 156 24.09 5.89 -19.80
C PHE A 156 25.16 6.96 -20.08
N GLY A 157 26.44 6.63 -19.96
CA GLY A 157 27.52 7.61 -20.05
C GLY A 157 27.62 8.53 -18.82
N LEU A 158 26.98 8.15 -17.70
CA LEU A 158 27.03 8.88 -16.43
C LEU A 158 28.12 8.29 -15.53
N GLN A 159 28.71 9.15 -14.69
CA GLN A 159 29.71 8.75 -13.70
C GLN A 159 29.34 9.33 -12.34
N VAL A 160 29.32 8.48 -11.32
CA VAL A 160 29.09 8.86 -9.92
C VAL A 160 30.41 8.67 -9.18
N ALA A 161 30.95 9.75 -8.59
CA ALA A 161 32.25 9.69 -7.92
C ALA A 161 32.19 8.93 -6.59
N ALA A 162 31.14 9.15 -5.80
CA ALA A 162 30.85 8.41 -4.57
C ALA A 162 29.35 8.53 -4.25
N ALA A 163 28.71 7.41 -3.95
CA ALA A 163 27.35 7.39 -3.42
C ALA A 163 27.42 7.35 -1.89
N GLY A 164 26.68 8.22 -1.22
CA GLY A 164 26.61 8.28 0.25
C GLY A 164 25.27 8.82 0.73
N TYR A 165 25.01 8.66 2.03
CA TYR A 165 23.77 9.09 2.65
C TYR A 165 24.03 9.62 4.07
N ASP A 166 23.16 10.52 4.53
CA ASP A 166 23.05 10.89 5.94
C ASP A 166 21.88 10.12 6.57
N ARG A 167 22.17 9.17 7.47
CA ARG A 167 21.15 8.33 8.12
C ARG A 167 20.07 9.18 8.78
N GLN A 168 20.46 10.26 9.46
CA GLN A 168 19.49 11.10 10.17
C GLN A 168 18.59 11.83 9.17
N GLY A 169 19.16 12.42 8.11
CA GLY A 169 18.37 13.02 7.03
C GLY A 169 17.39 12.05 6.36
N VAL A 170 17.75 10.77 6.19
CA VAL A 170 16.84 9.74 5.67
C VAL A 170 15.68 9.47 6.64
N ALA A 171 15.98 9.30 7.94
CA ALA A 171 14.96 9.09 8.97
C ALA A 171 14.02 10.31 9.08
N ASP A 172 14.58 11.52 9.05
CA ASP A 172 13.83 12.76 9.12
C ASP A 172 12.92 12.94 7.91
N HIS A 173 13.35 12.55 6.71
CA HIS A 173 12.51 12.56 5.51
C HIS A 173 11.22 11.75 5.71
N ALA A 174 11.34 10.51 6.20
CA ALA A 174 10.21 9.63 6.47
C ALA A 174 9.29 10.20 7.57
N ASN A 175 9.87 10.67 8.68
CA ASN A 175 9.12 11.25 9.81
C ASN A 175 8.37 12.54 9.43
N ASN A 176 9.00 13.40 8.62
CA ASN A 176 8.40 14.64 8.14
C ASN A 176 7.22 14.36 7.21
N LEU A 177 7.35 13.38 6.31
CA LEU A 177 6.24 12.98 5.45
C LEU A 177 5.06 12.43 6.27
N ALA A 178 5.32 11.51 7.20
CA ALA A 178 4.28 10.97 8.09
C ALA A 178 3.56 12.08 8.88
N SER A 179 4.31 13.01 9.45
CA SER A 179 3.76 14.16 10.19
C SER A 179 2.92 15.08 9.33
N LYS A 180 3.35 15.35 8.09
CA LYS A 180 2.59 16.17 7.13
C LYS A 180 1.27 15.50 6.75
N ILE A 181 1.31 14.21 6.39
CA ILE A 181 0.11 13.47 5.99
C ILE A 181 -0.88 13.35 7.16
N ARG A 182 -0.41 13.03 8.38
CA ARG A 182 -1.24 13.03 9.59
C ARG A 182 -1.95 14.37 9.81
N SER A 183 -1.21 15.47 9.66
CA SER A 183 -1.76 16.82 9.83
C SER A 183 -2.84 17.10 8.78
N ASN A 184 -2.60 16.70 7.52
CA ASN A 184 -3.56 16.85 6.44
C ASN A 184 -4.87 16.06 6.70
N LEU A 185 -4.77 14.79 7.12
CA LEU A 185 -5.93 13.96 7.46
C LEU A 185 -6.74 14.55 8.63
N THR A 186 -6.03 15.04 9.65
CA THR A 186 -6.67 15.69 10.81
C THR A 186 -7.42 16.95 10.37
N ASN A 187 -6.79 17.78 9.55
CA ASN A 187 -7.35 19.04 9.09
C ASN A 187 -8.52 18.82 8.12
N SER A 188 -8.48 17.81 7.25
CA SER A 188 -9.59 17.52 6.33
C SER A 188 -10.84 17.06 7.09
N MET A 189 -10.71 16.20 8.09
CA MET A 189 -11.84 15.79 8.95
C MET A 189 -12.44 16.99 9.69
N LYS A 190 -11.61 17.85 10.28
CA LYS A 190 -12.07 19.07 10.96
C LYS A 190 -12.77 20.04 10.01
N ALA A 191 -12.22 20.25 8.82
CA ALA A 191 -12.78 21.15 7.81
C ALA A 191 -14.16 20.68 7.32
N LEU A 192 -14.41 19.37 7.32
CA LEU A 192 -15.68 18.77 6.95
C LEU A 192 -16.65 18.62 8.14
N GLY A 193 -16.27 19.02 9.35
CA GLY A 193 -17.15 18.95 10.52
C GLY A 193 -17.29 17.57 11.14
N VAL A 194 -16.32 16.67 10.93
CA VAL A 194 -16.24 15.40 11.69
C VAL A 194 -15.75 15.69 13.09
N ASP A 195 -16.50 15.22 14.10
CA ASP A 195 -16.07 15.29 15.49
C ASP A 195 -14.98 14.25 15.76
N ILE A 196 -13.77 14.70 16.11
CA ILE A 196 -12.66 13.82 16.50
C ILE A 196 -12.65 13.68 18.01
N LEU A 197 -13.03 12.51 18.50
CA LEU A 197 -13.17 12.17 19.90
C LEU A 197 -11.94 11.38 20.37
N THR A 198 -11.08 12.00 21.17
CA THR A 198 -9.83 11.37 21.62
C THR A 198 -10.07 10.45 22.81
N GLY A 199 -9.74 9.17 22.66
CA GLY A 199 -9.85 8.14 23.70
C GLY A 199 -10.01 6.74 23.12
N PHE A 200 -9.88 5.73 23.98
CA PHE A 200 -10.16 4.34 23.60
C PHE A 200 -11.68 4.12 23.52
N GLY A 201 -12.17 3.71 22.35
CA GLY A 201 -13.57 3.38 22.13
C GLY A 201 -13.91 1.97 22.60
N THR A 202 -14.95 1.83 23.41
CA THR A 202 -15.49 0.55 23.88
C THR A 202 -16.99 0.49 23.63
N ILE A 203 -17.44 -0.57 22.96
CA ILE A 203 -18.86 -0.84 22.73
C ILE A 203 -19.48 -1.32 24.05
N LEU A 204 -20.45 -0.58 24.56
CA LEU A 204 -21.15 -0.93 25.80
C LEU A 204 -22.42 -1.75 25.56
N GLY A 205 -22.87 -1.84 24.31
CA GLY A 205 -24.10 -2.49 23.90
C GLY A 205 -24.55 -1.98 22.53
N PRO A 206 -25.76 -2.36 22.09
CA PRO A 206 -26.29 -1.91 20.81
C PRO A 206 -26.30 -0.38 20.71
N GLN A 207 -25.72 0.16 19.63
CA GLN A 207 -25.76 1.60 19.31
C GLN A 207 -25.21 2.53 20.42
N LYS A 208 -24.32 2.02 21.30
CA LYS A 208 -23.75 2.77 22.42
C LYS A 208 -22.24 2.52 22.55
N VAL A 209 -21.46 3.60 22.56
CA VAL A 209 -20.00 3.56 22.66
C VAL A 209 -19.53 4.48 23.79
N LYS A 210 -18.52 4.04 24.54
CA LYS A 210 -17.81 4.82 25.54
C LYS A 210 -16.43 5.20 25.02
N TYR A 211 -15.99 6.43 25.28
CA TYR A 211 -14.61 6.86 25.12
C TYR A 211 -14.20 7.72 26.32
N GLY A 212 -13.07 7.40 26.96
CA GLY A 212 -12.74 8.00 28.26
C GLY A 212 -13.84 7.70 29.28
N ASP A 213 -14.44 8.72 29.89
CA ASP A 213 -15.62 8.59 30.78
C ASP A 213 -16.94 8.96 30.12
N THR A 214 -16.91 9.38 28.85
CA THR A 214 -18.08 9.84 28.11
C THR A 214 -18.74 8.68 27.37
N VAL A 215 -20.07 8.61 27.46
CA VAL A 215 -20.89 7.66 26.71
C VAL A 215 -21.67 8.43 25.65
N ILE A 216 -21.61 7.95 24.41
CA ILE A 216 -22.37 8.49 23.28
C ILE A 216 -23.20 7.38 22.62
N THR A 217 -24.20 7.81 21.86
CA THR A 217 -25.10 6.95 21.10
C THR A 217 -25.01 7.30 19.62
N ALA A 218 -25.07 6.27 18.78
CA ALA A 218 -25.02 6.45 17.33
C ALA A 218 -25.99 5.50 16.64
N LYS A 219 -26.62 5.96 15.56
CA LYS A 219 -27.50 5.09 14.76
C LYS A 219 -26.72 3.91 14.18
N ASP A 220 -25.55 4.14 13.59
CA ASP A 220 -24.68 3.11 13.05
C ASP A 220 -23.25 3.22 13.63
N ILE A 221 -22.56 2.08 13.79
CA ILE A 221 -21.19 2.01 14.32
C ILE A 221 -20.29 1.22 13.36
N ILE A 222 -19.13 1.78 13.02
CA ILE A 222 -18.06 1.10 12.26
C ILE A 222 -16.86 0.86 13.16
N ILE A 223 -16.43 -0.40 13.30
CA ILE A 223 -15.16 -0.79 13.90
C ILE A 223 -14.07 -0.70 12.82
N ALA A 224 -13.06 0.14 13.05
CA ALA A 224 -11.94 0.40 12.15
C ALA A 224 -10.60 0.42 12.90
N THR A 225 -10.45 -0.41 13.93
CA THR A 225 -9.31 -0.39 14.88
C THR A 225 -8.00 -0.92 14.32
N GLY A 226 -8.00 -1.50 13.12
CA GLY A 226 -6.78 -1.87 12.40
C GLY A 226 -6.04 -3.05 13.03
N SER A 227 -4.71 -3.01 12.93
CA SER A 227 -3.82 -4.11 13.33
C SER A 227 -2.47 -3.64 13.90
N VAL A 228 -1.85 -4.52 14.66
CA VAL A 228 -0.50 -4.39 15.23
C VAL A 228 0.44 -5.45 14.64
N PRO A 229 1.78 -5.27 14.71
CA PRO A 229 2.72 -6.31 14.31
C PRO A 229 2.45 -7.61 15.07
N SER A 230 2.39 -8.74 14.35
CA SER A 230 2.25 -10.05 14.99
C SER A 230 3.61 -10.57 15.39
N VAL A 231 3.83 -10.79 16.69
CA VAL A 231 5.07 -11.35 17.24
C VAL A 231 4.79 -12.77 17.71
N PRO A 232 5.49 -13.79 17.16
CA PRO A 232 5.34 -15.17 17.63
C PRO A 232 5.66 -15.31 19.12
N LYS A 233 4.97 -16.24 19.79
CA LYS A 233 5.19 -16.52 21.21
C LYS A 233 6.66 -16.93 21.44
N GLY A 234 7.28 -16.39 22.49
CA GLY A 234 8.66 -16.70 22.87
C GLY A 234 9.72 -15.76 22.26
N ILE A 235 9.31 -14.78 21.44
CA ILE A 235 10.20 -13.73 20.92
C ILE A 235 10.06 -12.47 21.78
N GLU A 236 11.18 -12.01 22.34
CA GLU A 236 11.25 -10.76 23.10
C GLU A 236 11.67 -9.62 22.16
N VAL A 237 10.80 -8.62 22.00
CA VAL A 237 11.07 -7.41 21.20
C VAL A 237 11.52 -6.30 22.15
N ASP A 238 12.78 -5.89 22.04
CA ASP A 238 13.38 -4.81 22.85
C ASP A 238 13.25 -3.42 22.21
N GLY A 239 12.83 -3.37 20.95
CA GLY A 239 12.69 -2.14 20.17
C GLY A 239 14.02 -1.50 19.75
N LYS A 240 15.16 -2.20 19.94
CA LYS A 240 16.51 -1.72 19.63
C LYS A 240 17.26 -2.69 18.72
N THR A 241 17.41 -3.94 19.15
CA THR A 241 18.12 -4.99 18.39
C THR A 241 17.18 -6.07 17.89
N VAL A 242 16.08 -6.33 18.60
CA VAL A 242 14.95 -7.11 18.11
C VAL A 242 13.79 -6.16 17.93
N ILE A 243 13.46 -5.91 16.66
CA ILE A 243 12.57 -4.84 16.22
C ILE A 243 11.40 -5.37 15.42
N THR A 244 10.34 -4.58 15.33
CA THR A 244 9.20 -4.77 14.42
C THR A 244 9.20 -3.66 13.37
N SER A 245 8.25 -3.69 12.43
CA SER A 245 8.05 -2.59 11.47
C SER A 245 7.94 -1.23 12.15
N ASP A 246 7.27 -1.14 13.30
CA ASP A 246 7.03 0.11 14.02
C ASP A 246 8.34 0.79 14.48
N HIS A 247 9.37 -0.01 14.72
CA HIS A 247 10.70 0.45 15.12
C HIS A 247 11.60 0.67 13.90
N ALA A 248 11.57 -0.25 12.92
CA ALA A 248 12.40 -0.18 11.72
C ALA A 248 12.20 1.12 10.92
N LEU A 249 10.98 1.67 10.91
CA LEU A 249 10.66 2.93 10.23
C LEU A 249 11.38 4.15 10.79
N LYS A 250 11.84 4.09 12.06
CA LYS A 250 12.60 5.19 12.69
C LYS A 250 14.05 5.22 12.23
N LEU A 251 14.54 4.13 11.65
CA LEU A 251 15.90 3.97 11.13
C LEU A 251 16.98 4.45 12.13
N GLU A 252 16.83 4.12 13.42
CA GLU A 252 17.73 4.57 14.50
C GLU A 252 19.19 4.14 14.27
N SER A 253 19.39 2.97 13.67
CA SER A 253 20.69 2.44 13.26
C SER A 253 20.58 1.62 11.97
N ILE A 254 21.71 1.46 11.27
CA ILE A 254 21.86 0.51 10.17
C ILE A 254 22.77 -0.63 10.67
N PRO A 255 22.22 -1.79 11.07
CA PRO A 255 23.03 -2.93 11.50
C PRO A 255 23.90 -3.43 10.35
N GLN A 256 25.08 -3.99 10.65
CA GLN A 256 25.91 -4.59 9.59
C GLN A 256 25.24 -5.86 9.07
N TRP A 257 24.65 -6.67 9.95
CA TRP A 257 23.90 -7.86 9.60
C TRP A 257 22.55 -7.92 10.33
N ILE A 258 21.46 -8.03 9.56
CA ILE A 258 20.10 -8.12 10.09
C ILE A 258 19.39 -9.39 9.60
N ALA A 259 18.82 -10.15 10.54
CA ALA A 259 17.89 -11.22 10.20
C ALA A 259 16.48 -10.67 10.02
N ILE A 260 15.76 -11.08 8.99
CA ILE A 260 14.35 -10.73 8.78
C ILE A 260 13.50 -11.99 8.86
N VAL A 261 12.64 -12.08 9.87
CA VAL A 261 11.76 -13.23 10.09
C VAL A 261 10.46 -13.00 9.33
N GLY A 262 10.29 -13.72 8.21
CA GLY A 262 9.16 -13.62 7.28
C GLY A 262 9.53 -12.92 5.97
N SER A 263 9.21 -13.58 4.84
CA SER A 263 9.52 -13.10 3.47
C SER A 263 8.31 -12.50 2.73
N GLY A 264 7.32 -11.99 3.48
CA GLY A 264 6.18 -11.26 2.92
C GLY A 264 6.51 -9.80 2.55
N TYR A 265 5.48 -9.02 2.18
CA TYR A 265 5.61 -7.61 1.75
C TYR A 265 6.53 -6.77 2.64
N ILE A 266 6.28 -6.76 3.95
CA ILE A 266 7.05 -5.96 4.92
C ILE A 266 8.52 -6.40 4.92
N GLY A 267 8.77 -7.72 4.95
CA GLY A 267 10.13 -8.26 4.97
C GLY A 267 10.91 -7.92 3.71
N LEU A 268 10.28 -8.00 2.53
CA LEU A 268 10.88 -7.66 1.24
C LEU A 268 11.15 -6.16 1.11
N GLU A 269 10.21 -5.30 1.52
CA GLU A 269 10.42 -3.85 1.50
C GLU A 269 11.59 -3.45 2.41
N PHE A 270 11.66 -4.01 3.63
CA PHE A 270 12.78 -3.70 4.53
C PHE A 270 14.09 -4.34 4.10
N SER A 271 14.10 -5.52 3.47
CA SER A 271 15.34 -6.05 2.87
C SER A 271 15.84 -5.13 1.77
N ASP A 272 14.93 -4.51 1.00
CA ASP A 272 15.28 -3.51 0.01
C ASP A 272 15.87 -2.25 0.67
N VAL A 273 15.28 -1.74 1.74
CA VAL A 273 15.84 -0.59 2.47
C VAL A 273 17.22 -0.90 3.05
N TYR A 274 17.34 -1.96 3.86
CA TYR A 274 18.57 -2.25 4.60
C TYR A 274 19.75 -2.60 3.68
N THR A 275 19.54 -3.41 2.64
CA THR A 275 20.64 -3.74 1.73
C THR A 275 21.09 -2.57 0.86
N ALA A 276 20.20 -1.62 0.52
CA ALA A 276 20.60 -0.39 -0.18
C ALA A 276 21.46 0.53 0.70
N LEU A 277 21.22 0.51 2.01
CA LEU A 277 21.95 1.31 3.00
C LEU A 277 23.20 0.59 3.54
N GLY A 278 23.47 -0.64 3.08
CA GLY A 278 24.74 -1.34 3.29
C GLY A 278 24.68 -2.56 4.21
N SER A 279 23.53 -2.93 4.76
CA SER A 279 23.38 -4.12 5.59
C SER A 279 23.45 -5.41 4.75
N GLU A 280 23.95 -6.47 5.36
CA GLU A 280 23.73 -7.85 4.94
C GLU A 280 22.42 -8.34 5.56
N VAL A 281 21.64 -9.12 4.83
CA VAL A 281 20.32 -9.58 5.28
C VAL A 281 20.24 -11.11 5.22
N THR A 282 19.64 -11.73 6.23
CA THR A 282 19.26 -13.14 6.18
C THR A 282 17.76 -13.30 6.43
N PHE A 283 17.03 -13.86 5.47
CA PHE A 283 15.63 -14.22 5.71
C PHE A 283 15.49 -15.51 6.51
N VAL A 284 14.53 -15.53 7.44
CA VAL A 284 14.08 -16.75 8.11
C VAL A 284 12.61 -16.96 7.74
N GLU A 285 12.33 -17.99 6.96
CA GLU A 285 11.01 -18.29 6.41
C GLU A 285 10.54 -19.69 6.83
N ALA A 286 9.33 -19.75 7.37
CA ALA A 286 8.74 -20.99 7.86
C ALA A 286 8.30 -21.91 6.72
N LEU A 287 7.92 -21.33 5.59
CA LEU A 287 7.49 -22.08 4.42
C LEU A 287 8.68 -22.53 3.56
N ASP A 288 8.45 -23.53 2.72
CA ASP A 288 9.50 -24.18 1.93
C ASP A 288 10.11 -23.25 0.85
N GLN A 289 9.47 -22.10 0.57
CA GLN A 289 9.90 -21.10 -0.38
C GLN A 289 9.72 -19.67 0.15
N LEU A 290 10.53 -18.74 -0.35
CA LEU A 290 10.33 -17.31 -0.14
C LEU A 290 9.09 -16.80 -0.89
N MET A 291 8.60 -15.62 -0.48
CA MET A 291 7.44 -14.97 -1.10
C MET A 291 6.16 -15.85 -1.13
N PRO A 292 5.82 -16.57 -0.04
CA PRO A 292 4.64 -17.43 -0.01
C PRO A 292 3.37 -16.56 0.00
N GLY A 293 2.74 -16.40 -1.16
CA GLY A 293 1.55 -15.57 -1.33
C GLY A 293 1.53 -14.77 -2.63
N PHE A 294 2.69 -14.59 -3.27
CA PHE A 294 2.77 -14.12 -4.65
C PHE A 294 2.47 -15.26 -5.62
N ASP A 295 2.11 -14.92 -6.86
CA ASP A 295 2.05 -15.91 -7.93
C ASP A 295 3.42 -16.61 -8.08
N PRO A 296 3.49 -17.96 -8.14
CA PRO A 296 4.75 -18.69 -8.09
C PRO A 296 5.76 -18.30 -9.18
N GLU A 297 5.30 -17.93 -10.37
CA GLU A 297 6.18 -17.54 -11.47
C GLU A 297 6.78 -16.15 -11.22
N ILE A 298 5.96 -15.24 -10.70
CA ILE A 298 6.37 -13.90 -10.29
C ILE A 298 7.34 -13.98 -9.11
N GLY A 299 7.02 -14.77 -8.09
CA GLY A 299 7.90 -14.99 -6.93
C GLY A 299 9.27 -15.56 -7.33
N LYS A 300 9.30 -16.53 -8.25
CA LYS A 300 10.57 -17.10 -8.76
C LYS A 300 11.41 -16.07 -9.53
N LEU A 301 10.78 -15.24 -10.34
CA LEU A 301 11.48 -14.16 -11.06
C LEU A 301 11.98 -13.09 -10.09
N ALA A 302 11.13 -12.66 -9.16
CA ALA A 302 11.48 -11.72 -8.11
C ALA A 302 12.64 -12.24 -7.25
N GLN A 303 12.68 -13.53 -6.90
CA GLN A 303 13.81 -14.11 -6.16
C GLN A 303 15.12 -13.98 -6.95
N ARG A 304 15.09 -14.29 -8.25
CA ARG A 304 16.26 -14.17 -9.13
C ARG A 304 16.79 -12.75 -9.21
N VAL A 305 15.93 -11.73 -9.20
CA VAL A 305 16.29 -10.33 -9.47
C VAL A 305 16.50 -9.52 -8.18
N LEU A 306 15.69 -9.77 -7.14
CA LEU A 306 15.71 -9.03 -5.89
C LEU A 306 16.57 -9.70 -4.81
N ILE A 307 16.74 -11.02 -4.83
CA ILE A 307 17.42 -11.74 -3.75
C ILE A 307 18.83 -12.14 -4.17
N ASN A 308 18.94 -12.99 -5.20
CA ASN A 308 20.21 -13.61 -5.60
C ASN A 308 21.39 -12.64 -5.88
N PRO A 309 21.20 -11.46 -6.50
CA PRO A 309 22.32 -10.56 -6.80
C PRO A 309 22.67 -9.63 -5.63
N ARG A 310 21.91 -9.65 -4.54
CA ARG A 310 22.10 -8.77 -3.37
C ARG A 310 22.78 -9.53 -2.24
N LYS A 311 23.24 -8.80 -1.22
CA LYS A 311 23.74 -9.37 0.03
C LYS A 311 22.60 -9.91 0.90
N ILE A 312 21.88 -10.90 0.35
CA ILE A 312 20.73 -11.52 0.98
C ILE A 312 20.93 -13.04 0.96
N ASP A 313 20.97 -13.64 2.14
CA ASP A 313 20.87 -15.09 2.33
C ASP A 313 19.49 -15.45 2.90
N TYR A 314 19.16 -16.73 2.99
CA TYR A 314 17.89 -17.18 3.54
C TYR A 314 17.90 -18.63 4.05
N HIS A 315 17.10 -18.87 5.09
CA HIS A 315 16.71 -20.19 5.55
C HIS A 315 15.20 -20.36 5.35
N THR A 316 14.79 -21.31 4.50
CA THR A 316 13.39 -21.71 4.32
C THR A 316 13.09 -23.01 5.08
N GLY A 317 11.80 -23.28 5.30
CA GLY A 317 11.35 -24.47 6.04
C GLY A 317 11.78 -24.46 7.51
N VAL A 318 12.00 -23.28 8.11
CA VAL A 318 12.45 -23.15 9.51
C VAL A 318 11.66 -22.10 10.28
N PHE A 319 11.41 -22.34 11.57
CA PHE A 319 10.88 -21.32 12.48
C PHE A 319 12.02 -20.71 13.30
N ALA A 320 11.97 -19.40 13.51
CA ALA A 320 12.65 -18.77 14.63
C ALA A 320 11.87 -19.10 15.92
N SER A 321 12.26 -20.16 16.62
CA SER A 321 11.55 -20.64 17.82
C SER A 321 11.76 -19.72 19.03
N LYS A 322 12.94 -19.11 19.10
CA LYS A 322 13.33 -18.20 20.16
C LYS A 322 14.32 -17.18 19.61
N ILE A 323 14.13 -15.92 20.00
CA ILE A 323 15.03 -14.83 19.66
C ILE A 323 15.38 -14.12 20.95
N THR A 324 16.68 -14.04 21.23
CA THR A 324 17.21 -13.38 22.42
C THR A 324 17.86 -12.06 21.99
N PRO A 325 17.41 -10.90 22.51
CA PRO A 325 18.00 -9.62 22.19
C PRO A 325 19.48 -9.51 22.55
N ALA A 326 20.20 -8.62 21.88
CA ALA A 326 21.59 -8.36 22.18
C ALA A 326 21.73 -7.77 23.59
N LYS A 327 22.63 -8.34 24.38
CA LYS A 327 22.82 -7.93 25.78
C LYS A 327 24.26 -8.16 26.23
N ASP A 328 24.80 -7.21 27.01
CA ASP A 328 26.12 -7.31 27.63
C ASP A 328 27.25 -7.65 26.63
N GLY A 329 27.18 -7.07 25.42
CA GLY A 329 28.15 -7.28 24.34
C GLY A 329 27.95 -8.55 23.50
N LYS A 330 26.91 -9.35 23.79
CA LYS A 330 26.53 -10.51 22.97
C LYS A 330 25.59 -10.10 21.83
N PRO A 331 25.69 -10.74 20.65
CA PRO A 331 24.80 -10.48 19.51
C PRO A 331 23.37 -10.94 19.78
N VAL A 332 22.44 -10.61 18.88
CA VAL A 332 21.11 -11.23 18.85
C VAL A 332 21.27 -12.70 18.45
N THR A 333 20.69 -13.60 19.23
CA THR A 333 20.72 -15.06 18.95
C THR A 333 19.34 -15.55 18.54
N ILE A 334 19.27 -16.29 17.43
CA ILE A 334 18.03 -16.84 16.85
C ILE A 334 18.15 -18.36 16.76
N GLU A 335 17.32 -19.07 17.51
CA GLU A 335 17.22 -20.53 17.42
C GLU A 335 16.33 -20.90 16.23
N LEU A 336 16.91 -21.61 15.25
CA LEU A 336 16.21 -22.07 14.04
C LEU A 336 15.80 -23.52 14.21
N ILE A 337 14.50 -23.80 14.24
CA ILE A 337 13.97 -25.17 14.28
C ILE A 337 13.37 -25.54 12.92
N ASP A 338 13.46 -26.82 12.54
CA ASP A 338 12.81 -27.33 11.33
C ASP A 338 11.29 -27.17 11.43
N ALA A 339 10.66 -26.68 10.36
CA ALA A 339 9.24 -26.39 10.35
C ALA A 339 8.36 -27.64 10.53
N LYS A 340 8.84 -28.80 10.07
CA LYS A 340 8.13 -30.08 10.08
C LYS A 340 8.47 -30.88 11.34
N THR A 341 9.76 -31.07 11.65
CA THR A 341 10.18 -31.93 12.79
C THR A 341 10.20 -31.21 14.13
N LYS A 342 10.26 -29.87 14.13
CA LYS A 342 10.44 -29.02 15.33
C LYS A 342 11.78 -29.22 16.04
N GLU A 343 12.73 -29.90 15.42
CA GLU A 343 14.08 -30.10 15.97
C GLU A 343 14.94 -28.87 15.71
N LEU A 344 15.84 -28.56 16.66
CA LEU A 344 16.82 -27.50 16.49
C LEU A 344 17.76 -27.85 15.33
N LYS A 345 17.76 -26.99 14.31
CA LYS A 345 18.56 -27.14 13.10
C LYS A 345 19.83 -26.33 13.16
N ASP A 346 19.73 -25.08 13.63
CA ASP A 346 20.86 -24.16 13.70
C ASP A 346 20.61 -23.03 14.72
N THR A 347 21.63 -22.24 15.01
CA THR A 347 21.54 -21.02 15.80
C THR A 347 22.27 -19.89 15.07
N LEU A 348 21.53 -18.84 14.72
CA LEU A 348 22.04 -17.69 13.98
C LEU A 348 22.35 -16.54 14.94
N GLU A 349 23.54 -15.95 14.82
CA GLU A 349 23.95 -14.76 15.57
C GLU A 349 24.08 -13.55 14.64
N VAL A 350 23.34 -12.48 14.93
CA VAL A 350 23.26 -11.26 14.09
C VAL A 350 23.29 -9.99 14.95
N ASP A 351 23.47 -8.82 14.32
CA ASP A 351 23.44 -7.54 15.05
C ASP A 351 22.01 -7.12 15.41
N ALA A 352 21.04 -7.47 14.55
CA ALA A 352 19.63 -7.16 14.74
C ALA A 352 18.70 -8.19 14.10
N ALA A 353 17.47 -8.27 14.59
CA ALA A 353 16.39 -9.06 14.01
C ALA A 353 15.13 -8.22 13.79
N LEU A 354 14.57 -8.24 12.58
CA LEU A 354 13.28 -7.67 12.24
C LEU A 354 12.21 -8.76 12.20
N ILE A 355 11.20 -8.64 13.05
CA ILE A 355 10.04 -9.54 13.08
C ILE A 355 8.98 -9.03 12.09
N ALA A 356 8.83 -9.73 10.97
CA ALA A 356 7.93 -9.41 9.86
C ALA A 356 6.96 -10.56 9.54
N THR A 357 6.51 -11.30 10.57
CA THR A 357 5.67 -12.51 10.46
C THR A 357 4.18 -12.24 10.23
N GLY A 358 3.83 -11.05 9.74
CA GLY A 358 2.45 -10.61 9.52
C GLY A 358 1.91 -9.70 10.61
N ARG A 359 0.58 -9.52 10.63
CA ARG A 359 -0.12 -8.58 11.50
C ARG A 359 -1.28 -9.25 12.22
N ALA A 360 -1.61 -8.76 13.41
CA ALA A 360 -2.71 -9.22 14.24
C ALA A 360 -3.73 -8.09 14.46
N PRO A 361 -5.04 -8.37 14.47
CA PRO A 361 -6.07 -7.34 14.62
C PRO A 361 -6.03 -6.71 16.02
N PHE A 362 -6.31 -5.41 16.10
CA PHE A 362 -6.37 -4.69 17.38
C PHE A 362 -7.81 -4.63 17.89
N THR A 363 -8.26 -5.72 18.51
CA THR A 363 -9.68 -5.92 18.91
C THR A 363 -9.88 -6.13 20.40
N GLN A 364 -8.80 -6.25 21.18
CA GLN A 364 -8.86 -6.39 22.62
C GLN A 364 -9.37 -5.09 23.27
N GLY A 365 -10.31 -5.21 24.22
CA GLY A 365 -10.88 -4.05 24.94
C GLY A 365 -11.98 -3.30 24.17
N LEU A 366 -12.40 -3.80 23.01
CA LEU A 366 -13.50 -3.22 22.22
C LEU A 366 -14.89 -3.43 22.84
N GLY A 367 -15.05 -4.32 23.83
CA GLY A 367 -16.35 -4.61 24.44
C GLY A 367 -17.26 -5.47 23.56
N LEU A 368 -16.68 -6.32 22.70
CA LEU A 368 -17.41 -7.21 21.78
C LEU A 368 -18.30 -8.23 22.53
N GLU A 369 -17.88 -8.62 23.74
CA GLU A 369 -18.63 -9.48 24.64
C GLU A 369 -19.99 -8.88 25.05
N ASN A 370 -20.10 -7.56 25.09
CA ASN A 370 -21.34 -6.86 25.48
C ASN A 370 -22.46 -6.98 24.42
N ILE A 371 -22.11 -7.45 23.22
CA ILE A 371 -23.01 -7.61 22.07
C ILE A 371 -22.90 -9.03 21.48
N ASN A 372 -22.45 -10.00 22.27
CA ASN A 372 -22.34 -11.42 21.88
C ASN A 372 -21.42 -11.68 20.67
N VAL A 373 -20.43 -10.83 20.40
CA VAL A 373 -19.49 -11.03 19.28
C VAL A 373 -18.24 -11.74 19.76
N GLN A 374 -17.91 -12.87 19.13
CA GLN A 374 -16.67 -13.61 19.37
C GLN A 374 -15.72 -13.50 18.19
N THR A 375 -14.45 -13.19 18.47
CA THR A 375 -13.43 -13.07 17.42
C THR A 375 -12.94 -14.43 16.94
N GLN A 376 -12.60 -14.53 15.65
CA GLN A 376 -11.94 -15.70 15.06
C GLN A 376 -10.46 -15.41 14.85
N ARG A 377 -9.58 -16.08 15.62
CA ARG A 377 -8.13 -15.78 15.65
C ARG A 377 -7.84 -14.29 15.94
N GLY A 378 -8.70 -13.64 16.71
CA GLY A 378 -8.66 -12.21 17.04
C GLY A 378 -9.42 -11.29 16.07
N PHE A 379 -9.79 -11.75 14.87
CA PHE A 379 -10.51 -10.93 13.89
C PHE A 379 -12.02 -10.89 14.17
N VAL A 380 -12.66 -9.75 13.90
CA VAL A 380 -14.12 -9.61 14.01
C VAL A 380 -14.79 -10.26 12.79
N PRO A 381 -15.65 -11.28 12.96
CA PRO A 381 -16.33 -11.92 11.85
C PRO A 381 -17.32 -10.98 11.17
N VAL A 382 -17.32 -10.96 9.84
CA VAL A 382 -18.24 -10.13 9.03
C VAL A 382 -18.74 -10.85 7.79
N ASP A 383 -19.93 -10.48 7.33
CA ASP A 383 -20.47 -10.89 6.03
C ASP A 383 -19.85 -10.10 4.85
N GLU A 384 -20.33 -10.29 3.61
CA GLU A 384 -19.86 -9.56 2.41
C GLU A 384 -20.15 -8.06 2.47
N ARG A 385 -21.14 -7.65 3.26
CA ARG A 385 -21.57 -6.27 3.48
C ARG A 385 -20.81 -5.57 4.61
N MET A 386 -19.86 -6.28 5.22
CA MET A 386 -19.09 -5.87 6.40
C MET A 386 -19.92 -5.78 7.69
N CYS A 387 -21.15 -6.32 7.71
CA CYS A 387 -21.97 -6.42 8.92
C CYS A 387 -21.33 -7.43 9.88
N VAL A 388 -21.26 -7.07 11.16
CA VAL A 388 -20.67 -7.95 12.19
C VAL A 388 -21.58 -9.16 12.43
N ILE A 389 -20.97 -10.34 12.53
CA ILE A 389 -21.64 -11.60 12.85
C ILE A 389 -21.37 -11.94 14.32
N ASP A 390 -22.42 -12.25 15.08
CA ASP A 390 -22.34 -12.63 16.48
C ASP A 390 -21.97 -14.12 16.68
N ALA A 391 -21.87 -14.56 17.93
CA ALA A 391 -21.51 -15.93 18.28
C ALA A 391 -22.56 -16.99 17.85
N ASN A 392 -23.80 -16.57 17.58
CA ASN A 392 -24.87 -17.45 17.10
C ASN A 392 -24.93 -17.52 15.57
N GLY A 393 -24.12 -16.73 14.87
CA GLY A 393 -24.15 -16.62 13.42
C GLY A 393 -25.17 -15.61 12.88
N GLU A 394 -25.73 -14.76 13.75
CA GLU A 394 -26.69 -13.73 13.37
C GLU A 394 -25.98 -12.38 13.11
N LEU A 395 -26.54 -11.57 12.22
CA LEU A 395 -26.03 -10.23 11.95
C LEU A 395 -26.39 -9.31 13.12
N VAL A 396 -25.38 -8.62 13.66
CA VAL A 396 -25.57 -7.59 14.68
C VAL A 396 -26.11 -6.33 13.98
N PRO A 397 -27.34 -5.87 14.27
CA PRO A 397 -27.90 -4.70 13.63
C PRO A 397 -27.06 -3.45 13.90
N HIS A 398 -26.88 -2.61 12.89
CA HIS A 398 -26.20 -1.31 13.00
C HIS A 398 -24.72 -1.36 13.40
N LEU A 399 -24.07 -2.52 13.24
CA LEU A 399 -22.66 -2.70 13.55
C LEU A 399 -21.90 -3.31 12.39
N TYR A 400 -20.80 -2.66 12.04
CA TYR A 400 -19.96 -3.02 10.92
C TYR A 400 -18.49 -3.11 11.36
N CYS A 401 -17.68 -3.90 10.67
CA CYS A 401 -16.23 -3.93 10.89
C CYS A 401 -15.47 -3.93 9.57
N ILE A 402 -14.52 -2.99 9.44
CA ILE A 402 -13.74 -2.76 8.22
C ILE A 402 -12.23 -2.88 8.48
N GLY A 403 -11.50 -3.02 7.38
CA GLY A 403 -10.04 -3.05 7.36
C GLY A 403 -9.46 -4.22 8.13
N ASP A 404 -8.24 -4.03 8.62
CA ASP A 404 -7.46 -5.11 9.21
C ASP A 404 -8.12 -5.79 10.42
N ALA A 405 -9.07 -5.14 11.10
CA ALA A 405 -9.79 -5.70 12.24
C ALA A 405 -10.68 -6.90 11.86
N ASN A 406 -11.19 -6.96 10.61
CA ASN A 406 -11.97 -8.09 10.11
C ASN A 406 -11.12 -9.16 9.40
N GLY A 407 -9.87 -8.82 9.03
CA GLY A 407 -8.94 -9.76 8.41
C GLY A 407 -9.25 -10.18 6.97
N LYS A 408 -10.28 -9.64 6.32
CA LYS A 408 -10.63 -9.99 4.93
C LYS A 408 -9.54 -9.60 3.93
N MET A 409 -9.00 -8.40 4.07
CA MET A 409 -7.86 -7.91 3.28
C MET A 409 -7.16 -6.78 4.03
N MET A 410 -5.95 -7.02 4.49
CA MET A 410 -5.19 -6.11 5.35
C MET A 410 -4.39 -5.09 4.52
N LEU A 411 -5.09 -4.30 3.70
CA LEU A 411 -4.52 -3.24 2.86
C LEU A 411 -5.23 -1.91 3.15
N ALA A 412 -4.48 -0.81 3.15
CA ALA A 412 -5.01 0.50 3.54
C ALA A 412 -6.17 0.97 2.64
N HIS A 413 -6.03 0.82 1.31
CA HIS A 413 -7.07 1.15 0.34
C HIS A 413 -8.23 0.16 0.36
N ALA A 414 -8.00 -1.12 0.71
CA ALA A 414 -9.08 -2.07 0.96
C ALA A 414 -9.94 -1.64 2.16
N ALA A 415 -9.31 -1.21 3.26
CA ALA A 415 -10.01 -0.70 4.43
C ALA A 415 -10.86 0.53 4.10
N SER A 416 -10.33 1.47 3.30
CA SER A 416 -11.07 2.65 2.84
C SER A 416 -12.26 2.27 1.97
N ALA A 417 -12.06 1.39 0.98
CA ALA A 417 -13.12 0.91 0.10
C ALA A 417 -14.23 0.16 0.86
N GLN A 418 -13.87 -0.63 1.87
CA GLN A 418 -14.85 -1.26 2.78
C GLN A 418 -15.65 -0.22 3.56
N GLY A 419 -14.99 0.83 4.07
CA GLY A 419 -15.63 1.95 4.75
C GLY A 419 -16.64 2.68 3.86
N ILE A 420 -16.25 3.02 2.63
CA ILE A 420 -17.13 3.63 1.62
C ILE A 420 -18.33 2.72 1.34
N SER A 421 -18.11 1.42 1.17
CA SER A 421 -19.16 0.42 0.96
C SER A 421 -20.17 0.38 2.10
N VAL A 422 -19.71 0.44 3.35
CA VAL A 422 -20.62 0.49 4.52
C VAL A 422 -21.44 1.78 4.52
N VAL A 423 -20.81 2.92 4.23
CA VAL A 423 -21.49 4.22 4.21
C VAL A 423 -22.57 4.30 3.12
N GLU A 424 -22.33 3.76 1.92
CA GLU A 424 -23.39 3.64 0.90
C GLU A 424 -24.58 2.81 1.41
N GLN A 425 -24.31 1.69 2.08
CA GLN A 425 -25.35 0.81 2.61
C GLN A 425 -26.20 1.47 3.70
N VAL A 426 -25.59 2.11 4.70
CA VAL A 426 -26.34 2.79 5.78
C VAL A 426 -27.11 4.03 5.30
N THR A 427 -26.75 4.55 4.11
CA THR A 427 -27.46 5.65 3.43
C THR A 427 -28.49 5.15 2.40
N GLY A 428 -28.74 3.84 2.35
CA GLY A 428 -29.83 3.23 1.58
C GLY A 428 -29.46 2.76 0.18
N LYS A 429 -28.17 2.74 -0.18
CA LYS A 429 -27.70 2.22 -1.47
C LYS A 429 -27.04 0.86 -1.29
N ASP A 430 -27.54 -0.12 -2.02
CA ASP A 430 -26.88 -1.43 -2.03
C ASP A 430 -25.50 -1.33 -2.70
N HIS A 431 -24.46 -1.66 -1.95
CA HIS A 431 -23.09 -1.67 -2.43
C HIS A 431 -22.28 -2.75 -1.72
N ILE A 432 -21.80 -3.72 -2.49
CA ILE A 432 -20.89 -4.77 -2.04
C ILE A 432 -19.56 -4.58 -2.76
N LEU A 433 -18.49 -4.41 -2.00
CA LEU A 433 -17.15 -4.28 -2.55
C LEU A 433 -16.70 -5.58 -3.20
N ASN A 434 -16.26 -5.53 -4.46
CA ASN A 434 -15.58 -6.65 -5.09
C ASN A 434 -14.13 -6.72 -4.58
N HIS A 435 -13.84 -7.56 -3.59
CA HIS A 435 -12.48 -7.70 -3.07
C HIS A 435 -11.47 -8.25 -4.09
N LEU A 436 -11.91 -8.95 -5.13
CA LEU A 436 -11.02 -9.45 -6.19
C LEU A 436 -10.47 -8.34 -7.09
N SER A 437 -11.12 -7.17 -7.13
CA SER A 437 -10.62 -6.03 -7.91
C SER A 437 -9.60 -5.19 -7.15
N ILE A 438 -9.35 -5.47 -5.87
CA ILE A 438 -8.43 -4.68 -5.05
C ILE A 438 -6.99 -5.06 -5.40
N PRO A 439 -6.16 -4.11 -5.89
CA PRO A 439 -4.78 -4.40 -6.23
C PRO A 439 -3.92 -4.45 -4.97
N ALA A 440 -2.78 -5.13 -5.05
CA ALA A 440 -1.74 -5.14 -4.03
C ALA A 440 -0.38 -4.89 -4.69
N ALA A 441 0.55 -4.29 -3.95
CA ALA A 441 1.90 -4.04 -4.44
C ALA A 441 2.94 -4.19 -3.32
N CYS A 442 4.10 -4.70 -3.69
CA CYS A 442 5.35 -4.71 -2.93
C CYS A 442 6.31 -3.74 -3.62
N PHE A 443 6.73 -2.70 -2.90
CA PHE A 443 7.40 -1.53 -3.48
C PHE A 443 8.93 -1.67 -3.47
N THR A 444 9.43 -2.88 -3.72
CA THR A 444 10.85 -3.16 -3.94
C THR A 444 11.33 -2.54 -5.25
N HIS A 445 12.63 -2.59 -5.54
CA HIS A 445 13.18 -2.12 -6.81
C HIS A 445 13.77 -3.29 -7.63
N PRO A 446 13.12 -3.83 -8.68
CA PRO A 446 11.81 -3.45 -9.22
C PRO A 446 10.62 -3.86 -8.34
N GLU A 447 9.45 -3.30 -8.66
CA GLU A 447 8.21 -3.50 -7.93
C GLU A 447 7.54 -4.84 -8.31
N ILE A 448 6.74 -5.37 -7.38
CA ILE A 448 5.82 -6.50 -7.63
C ILE A 448 4.41 -6.00 -7.39
N SER A 449 3.47 -6.31 -8.27
CA SER A 449 2.05 -6.01 -8.06
C SER A 449 1.14 -7.12 -8.53
N MET A 450 -0.08 -7.16 -7.99
CA MET A 450 -1.08 -8.14 -8.37
C MET A 450 -2.50 -7.65 -8.11
N VAL A 451 -3.44 -8.24 -8.82
CA VAL A 451 -4.88 -8.13 -8.57
C VAL A 451 -5.57 -9.44 -8.95
N GLY A 452 -6.65 -9.79 -8.24
CA GLY A 452 -7.38 -11.04 -8.45
C GLY A 452 -6.63 -12.27 -7.95
N LEU A 453 -6.88 -13.41 -8.60
CA LEU A 453 -6.39 -14.73 -8.19
C LEU A 453 -4.97 -15.00 -8.69
N THR A 454 -4.16 -15.68 -7.88
CA THR A 454 -2.92 -16.34 -8.35
C THR A 454 -3.24 -17.53 -9.24
N GLU A 455 -2.28 -17.99 -10.04
CA GLU A 455 -2.54 -19.15 -10.92
C GLU A 455 -3.01 -20.40 -10.14
N PRO A 456 -2.41 -20.80 -9.00
CA PRO A 456 -2.92 -21.92 -8.21
C PRO A 456 -4.38 -21.74 -7.75
N GLN A 457 -4.72 -20.53 -7.27
CA GLN A 457 -6.10 -20.22 -6.82
C GLN A 457 -7.09 -20.24 -7.99
N ALA A 458 -6.70 -19.73 -9.15
CA ALA A 458 -7.53 -19.74 -10.35
C ALA A 458 -7.76 -21.18 -10.85
N ARG A 459 -6.75 -22.06 -10.77
CA ARG A 459 -6.89 -23.48 -11.11
C ARG A 459 -7.84 -24.19 -10.16
N GLU A 460 -7.69 -24.00 -8.86
CA GLU A 460 -8.59 -24.58 -7.85
C GLU A 460 -10.05 -24.13 -8.09
N LYS A 461 -10.26 -22.84 -8.37
CA LYS A 461 -11.59 -22.31 -8.71
C LYS A 461 -12.15 -22.95 -10.00
N ALA A 462 -11.32 -23.05 -11.03
CA ALA A 462 -11.68 -23.62 -12.32
C ALA A 462 -12.09 -25.10 -12.22
N GLU A 463 -11.37 -25.88 -11.41
CA GLU A 463 -11.70 -27.28 -11.11
C GLU A 463 -13.04 -27.40 -10.39
N LYS A 464 -13.29 -26.51 -9.41
CA LYS A 464 -14.53 -26.51 -8.63
C LYS A 464 -15.76 -26.09 -9.46
N GLU A 465 -15.61 -25.09 -10.32
CA GLU A 465 -16.71 -24.48 -11.07
C GLU A 465 -16.87 -25.02 -12.50
N GLY A 466 -15.93 -25.84 -12.97
CA GLY A 466 -16.01 -26.52 -14.26
C GLY A 466 -15.74 -25.63 -15.47
N PHE A 467 -14.68 -24.82 -15.43
CA PHE A 467 -14.23 -24.00 -16.57
C PHE A 467 -12.73 -24.15 -16.85
N GLU A 468 -12.27 -23.70 -18.01
CA GLU A 468 -10.84 -23.68 -18.37
C GLU A 468 -10.21 -22.31 -18.06
N ILE A 469 -8.94 -22.28 -17.65
CA ILE A 469 -8.17 -21.04 -17.57
C ILE A 469 -7.22 -20.90 -18.76
N GLY A 470 -7.04 -19.66 -19.21
CA GLY A 470 -6.01 -19.23 -20.13
C GLY A 470 -4.94 -18.42 -19.39
N ILE A 471 -3.72 -18.47 -19.90
CA ILE A 471 -2.60 -17.70 -19.38
C ILE A 471 -1.97 -16.95 -20.56
N ALA A 472 -1.85 -15.63 -20.43
CA ALA A 472 -1.09 -14.78 -21.33
C ALA A 472 0.06 -14.12 -20.57
N LYS A 473 1.17 -13.83 -21.26
CA LYS A 473 2.37 -13.27 -20.65
C LYS A 473 3.06 -12.30 -21.60
N THR A 474 3.62 -11.24 -21.06
CA THR A 474 4.46 -10.27 -21.77
C THR A 474 5.68 -9.92 -20.95
N SER A 475 6.77 -9.53 -21.61
CA SER A 475 8.03 -9.19 -20.95
C SER A 475 8.40 -7.73 -21.20
N PHE A 476 8.95 -7.09 -20.17
CA PHE A 476 9.52 -5.75 -20.26
C PHE A 476 10.73 -5.70 -21.22
N LYS A 477 11.36 -6.85 -21.52
CA LYS A 477 12.50 -6.95 -22.47
C LYS A 477 12.15 -6.54 -23.90
N ALA A 478 10.86 -6.56 -24.27
CA ALA A 478 10.39 -6.13 -25.58
C ALA A 478 9.80 -4.71 -25.56
N ASN A 479 9.71 -4.06 -24.41
CA ASN A 479 9.10 -2.74 -24.28
C ASN A 479 10.12 -1.63 -24.52
N THR A 480 9.86 -0.74 -25.48
CA THR A 480 10.78 0.33 -25.87
C THR A 480 11.10 1.29 -24.72
N LYS A 481 10.13 1.60 -23.86
CA LYS A 481 10.36 2.50 -22.71
C LYS A 481 11.26 1.83 -21.65
N ALA A 482 11.04 0.56 -21.35
CA ALA A 482 11.90 -0.21 -20.45
C ALA A 482 13.33 -0.37 -20.99
N LEU A 483 13.46 -0.63 -22.30
CA LEU A 483 14.75 -0.72 -22.97
C LEU A 483 15.50 0.63 -22.98
N ALA A 484 14.79 1.75 -23.14
CA ALA A 484 15.38 3.08 -23.06
C ALA A 484 15.98 3.37 -21.67
N GLU A 485 15.47 2.73 -20.62
CA GLU A 485 15.99 2.83 -19.26
C GLU A 485 16.93 1.68 -18.90
N ASN A 486 17.29 0.77 -19.82
CA ASN A 486 18.07 -0.44 -19.52
C ASN A 486 17.48 -1.29 -18.37
N GLU A 487 16.16 -1.21 -18.14
CA GLU A 487 15.44 -1.89 -17.06
C GLU A 487 14.41 -2.89 -17.63
N GLY A 488 14.87 -3.74 -18.55
CA GLY A 488 14.01 -4.73 -19.21
C GLY A 488 13.66 -5.97 -18.38
N GLU A 489 14.22 -6.14 -17.18
CA GLU A 489 13.91 -7.29 -16.31
C GLU A 489 12.50 -7.17 -15.74
N GLY A 490 11.58 -8.01 -16.24
CA GLY A 490 10.20 -8.02 -15.78
C GLY A 490 9.29 -8.94 -16.59
N LEU A 491 8.15 -9.25 -16.00
CA LEU A 491 7.09 -10.10 -16.54
C LEU A 491 5.73 -9.55 -16.10
N ALA A 492 4.80 -9.44 -17.04
CA ALA A 492 3.38 -9.33 -16.72
C ALA A 492 2.68 -10.64 -17.12
N LYS A 493 1.76 -11.09 -16.27
CA LYS A 493 1.04 -12.36 -16.39
C LYS A 493 -0.43 -12.12 -16.18
N LEU A 494 -1.24 -12.56 -17.13
CA LEU A 494 -2.70 -12.50 -17.10
C LEU A 494 -3.25 -13.91 -17.00
N ILE A 495 -4.17 -14.11 -16.07
CA ILE A 495 -4.95 -15.33 -15.87
C ILE A 495 -6.39 -14.98 -16.18
N TYR A 496 -7.01 -15.72 -17.09
CA TYR A 496 -8.31 -15.36 -17.62
C TYR A 496 -9.13 -16.59 -18.03
N ARG A 497 -10.40 -16.37 -18.35
CA ARG A 497 -11.31 -17.38 -18.88
C ARG A 497 -11.37 -17.32 -20.41
N PRO A 498 -10.94 -18.36 -21.15
CA PRO A 498 -10.98 -18.33 -22.61
C PRO A 498 -12.38 -18.42 -23.21
N ASP A 499 -13.39 -18.88 -22.47
CA ASP A 499 -14.77 -19.02 -22.94
C ASP A 499 -15.52 -17.68 -23.01
N ASN A 500 -15.27 -16.77 -22.06
CA ASN A 500 -15.99 -15.50 -21.95
C ASN A 500 -15.10 -14.25 -21.82
N GLY A 501 -13.78 -14.41 -21.71
CA GLY A 501 -12.82 -13.31 -21.57
C GLY A 501 -12.82 -12.62 -20.21
N GLU A 502 -13.33 -13.26 -19.15
CA GLU A 502 -13.20 -12.79 -17.77
C GLU A 502 -11.73 -12.72 -17.34
N ILE A 503 -11.32 -11.60 -16.77
CA ILE A 503 -10.02 -11.47 -16.11
C ILE A 503 -10.15 -12.05 -14.70
N LEU A 504 -9.38 -13.10 -14.41
CA LEU A 504 -9.36 -13.75 -13.09
C LEU A 504 -8.25 -13.19 -12.20
N GLY A 505 -7.14 -12.78 -12.79
CA GLY A 505 -6.04 -12.13 -12.08
C GLY A 505 -4.94 -11.64 -13.00
N VAL A 506 -4.23 -10.61 -12.57
CA VAL A 506 -3.07 -10.05 -13.25
C VAL A 506 -1.95 -9.88 -12.23
N HIS A 507 -0.73 -10.26 -12.61
CA HIS A 507 0.45 -10.17 -11.77
C HIS A 507 1.60 -9.58 -12.57
N ILE A 508 2.30 -8.61 -12.00
CA ILE A 508 3.36 -7.87 -12.67
C ILE A 508 4.59 -7.83 -11.76
N PHE A 509 5.75 -8.08 -12.34
CA PHE A 509 7.04 -7.76 -11.75
C PHE A 509 7.82 -6.92 -12.74
N GLY A 510 8.27 -5.74 -12.36
CA GLY A 510 8.99 -4.84 -13.24
C GLY A 510 8.85 -3.37 -12.85
N MET A 511 9.35 -2.51 -13.73
CA MET A 511 9.31 -1.06 -13.57
C MET A 511 7.85 -0.56 -13.48
N HIS A 512 7.54 0.28 -12.49
CA HIS A 512 6.20 0.85 -12.26
C HIS A 512 5.07 -0.19 -12.12
N ALA A 513 5.37 -1.42 -11.70
CA ALA A 513 4.35 -2.46 -11.55
C ALA A 513 3.19 -2.01 -10.65
N ALA A 514 3.47 -1.24 -9.59
CA ALA A 514 2.45 -0.73 -8.66
C ALA A 514 1.46 0.25 -9.33
N ASP A 515 1.90 1.00 -10.35
CA ASP A 515 1.03 1.91 -11.10
C ASP A 515 0.29 1.15 -12.23
N LEU A 516 1.00 0.29 -12.96
CA LEU A 516 0.48 -0.44 -14.11
C LEU A 516 -0.68 -1.38 -13.76
N ILE A 517 -0.69 -1.93 -12.54
CA ILE A 517 -1.73 -2.87 -12.10
C ILE A 517 -3.13 -2.24 -12.03
N HIS A 518 -3.21 -0.91 -11.92
CA HIS A 518 -4.48 -0.20 -11.75
C HIS A 518 -5.41 -0.36 -12.96
N GLU A 519 -4.87 -0.51 -14.17
CA GLU A 519 -5.69 -0.77 -15.36
C GLU A 519 -6.44 -2.11 -15.24
N ALA A 520 -5.73 -3.18 -14.85
CA ALA A 520 -6.32 -4.49 -14.63
C ALA A 520 -7.29 -4.49 -13.44
N SER A 521 -6.95 -3.79 -12.36
CA SER A 521 -7.82 -3.63 -11.19
C SER A 521 -9.16 -2.97 -11.55
N ASN A 522 -9.11 -1.88 -12.31
CA ASN A 522 -10.31 -1.19 -12.76
C ASN A 522 -11.13 -2.07 -13.73
N ALA A 523 -10.46 -2.80 -14.63
CA ALA A 523 -11.13 -3.74 -15.53
C ALA A 523 -11.91 -4.82 -14.76
N ILE A 524 -11.32 -5.41 -13.72
CA ILE A 524 -11.99 -6.39 -12.85
C ILE A 524 -13.13 -5.74 -12.07
N ALA A 525 -12.93 -4.52 -11.54
CA ALA A 525 -13.96 -3.79 -10.80
C ALA A 525 -15.20 -3.49 -11.65
N MET A 526 -14.99 -3.12 -12.92
CA MET A 526 -16.06 -2.80 -13.88
C MET A 526 -16.60 -4.01 -14.64
N GLY A 527 -16.01 -5.20 -14.45
CA GLY A 527 -16.38 -6.41 -15.19
C GLY A 527 -16.04 -6.35 -16.69
N THR A 528 -15.09 -5.50 -17.08
CA THR A 528 -14.61 -5.37 -18.46
C THR A 528 -14.00 -6.68 -18.94
N ARG A 529 -14.38 -7.13 -20.13
CA ARG A 529 -13.89 -8.38 -20.72
C ARG A 529 -12.67 -8.12 -21.60
N ILE A 530 -11.84 -9.15 -21.78
CA ILE A 530 -10.63 -9.09 -22.62
C ILE A 530 -10.94 -8.67 -24.05
N GLN A 531 -12.08 -9.09 -24.59
CA GLN A 531 -12.55 -8.74 -25.93
C GLN A 531 -12.69 -7.22 -26.09
N ASP A 532 -13.04 -6.52 -25.02
CA ASP A 532 -13.29 -5.08 -25.02
C ASP A 532 -12.00 -4.30 -24.72
N ILE A 533 -11.29 -4.65 -23.63
CA ILE A 533 -10.13 -3.88 -23.16
C ILE A 533 -8.94 -3.93 -24.13
N LYS A 534 -8.78 -5.01 -24.91
CA LYS A 534 -7.68 -5.12 -25.89
C LYS A 534 -7.73 -4.08 -27.03
N PHE A 535 -8.85 -3.37 -27.17
CA PHE A 535 -9.02 -2.27 -28.13
C PHE A 535 -8.74 -0.89 -27.52
N ALA A 536 -8.47 -0.82 -26.20
CA ALA A 536 -8.06 0.41 -25.56
C ALA A 536 -6.71 0.88 -26.12
N VAL A 537 -6.59 2.18 -26.37
CA VAL A 537 -5.38 2.78 -26.94
C VAL A 537 -4.40 3.13 -25.82
N HIS A 538 -3.18 2.62 -25.96
CA HIS A 538 -2.07 2.90 -25.05
C HIS A 538 -1.10 3.89 -25.70
N ALA A 539 -0.60 4.85 -24.92
CA ALA A 539 0.37 5.82 -25.40
C ALA A 539 1.72 5.15 -25.71
N HIS A 540 2.40 5.61 -26.76
CA HIS A 540 3.69 5.05 -27.20
C HIS A 540 4.81 6.13 -27.20
N PRO A 541 6.03 5.81 -26.71
CA PRO A 541 6.38 4.62 -25.94
C PRO A 541 6.04 4.79 -24.45
N THR A 542 5.35 3.81 -23.85
CA THR A 542 5.08 3.77 -22.39
C THR A 542 5.19 2.35 -21.84
N LEU A 543 5.30 2.22 -20.51
CA LEU A 543 5.30 0.91 -19.85
C LEU A 543 3.91 0.26 -19.87
N SER A 544 2.84 1.05 -19.99
CA SER A 544 1.47 0.54 -20.12
C SER A 544 1.29 -0.34 -21.36
N GLU A 545 2.14 -0.20 -22.38
CA GLU A 545 2.16 -1.11 -23.52
C GLU A 545 2.49 -2.57 -23.14
N VAL A 546 3.13 -2.82 -21.99
CA VAL A 546 3.31 -4.19 -21.47
C VAL A 546 1.96 -4.83 -21.15
N ILE A 547 1.01 -4.05 -20.64
CA ILE A 547 -0.35 -4.48 -20.30
C ILE A 547 -1.23 -4.55 -21.56
N ASP A 548 -1.08 -3.60 -22.48
CA ASP A 548 -1.71 -3.65 -23.79
C ASP A 548 -1.42 -4.96 -24.54
N GLU A 549 -0.13 -5.28 -24.70
CA GLU A 549 0.31 -6.51 -25.33
C GLU A 549 -0.16 -7.74 -24.54
N LEU A 550 -0.29 -7.64 -23.22
CA LEU A 550 -0.78 -8.73 -22.37
C LEU A 550 -2.24 -9.05 -22.67
N PHE A 551 -3.09 -8.03 -22.80
CA PHE A 551 -4.49 -8.20 -23.19
C PHE A 551 -4.62 -8.69 -24.64
N LYS A 552 -3.81 -8.17 -25.56
CA LYS A 552 -3.82 -8.59 -26.97
C LYS A 552 -3.31 -10.02 -27.18
N ALA A 553 -2.39 -10.50 -26.33
CA ALA A 553 -1.89 -11.87 -26.37
C ALA A 553 -2.93 -12.91 -25.92
N ALA A 554 -3.97 -12.49 -25.20
CA ALA A 554 -5.02 -13.38 -24.72
C ALA A 554 -5.90 -13.90 -25.87
N LYS A 555 -6.08 -15.22 -25.91
CA LYS A 555 -6.91 -15.92 -26.90
C LYS A 555 -8.25 -16.27 -26.28
N VAL A 556 -9.29 -15.53 -26.67
CA VAL A 556 -10.68 -15.77 -26.26
C VAL A 556 -11.43 -16.45 -27.41
N LYS A 557 -12.21 -17.50 -27.10
CA LYS A 557 -13.02 -18.26 -28.06
C LYS A 557 -14.13 -17.33 -28.59
N ALA A 558 -14.26 -17.22 -29.91
CA ALA A 558 -15.04 -16.17 -30.59
C ALA A 558 -16.58 -16.26 -30.49
N ASN A 559 -17.15 -16.97 -29.51
CA ASN A 559 -18.58 -17.29 -29.47
C ASN A 559 -19.40 -16.56 -28.39
N THR A 560 -18.85 -15.54 -27.72
CA THR A 560 -19.58 -14.74 -26.74
C THR A 560 -19.73 -13.30 -27.24
N SER A 561 -20.67 -13.09 -28.15
CA SER A 561 -21.22 -11.76 -28.42
C SER A 561 -21.89 -11.24 -27.15
N SER A 562 -21.29 -10.27 -26.48
CA SER A 562 -22.04 -9.40 -25.57
C SER A 562 -22.97 -8.52 -26.42
N PRO A 563 -24.21 -8.21 -26.00
CA PRO A 563 -25.04 -7.26 -26.72
C PRO A 563 -24.37 -5.89 -26.63
N VAL A 564 -23.81 -5.45 -27.76
CA VAL A 564 -23.21 -4.13 -27.93
C VAL A 564 -24.27 -3.09 -27.58
N ALA A 565 -24.04 -2.33 -26.51
CA ALA A 565 -24.74 -1.07 -26.31
C ALA A 565 -24.46 -0.18 -27.51
N GLU A 566 -25.53 0.32 -28.15
CA GLU A 566 -25.46 1.17 -29.33
C GLU A 566 -24.42 2.29 -29.20
N SER A 567 -23.70 2.51 -30.29
CA SER A 567 -22.74 3.60 -30.43
C SER A 567 -23.42 4.94 -30.17
N VAL A 568 -23.03 5.64 -29.10
CA VAL A 568 -23.28 7.08 -29.00
C VAL A 568 -22.18 7.77 -29.79
N ALA A 569 -22.42 7.92 -31.08
CA ALA A 569 -21.68 8.84 -31.92
C ALA A 569 -22.29 10.23 -31.79
N ALA A 570 -21.53 11.18 -31.21
CA ALA A 570 -21.39 12.58 -31.64
C ALA A 570 -20.31 13.25 -30.80
#